data_AF-A0A6G7PH82-F1
#
_entry.id   AF-A0A6G7PH82-F1
#
_cell.length_a   1.000
_cell.length_b   1.000
_cell.length_c   1.000
_cell.angle_alpha   90.00
_cell.angle_beta   90.00
_cell.angle_gamma   90.00
#
_symmetry.space_group_name_H-M   'P 1'
#
loop_
_entity.id
_entity.type
_entity.pdbx_description
1 polymer ?
#
loop_
_entity_poly.entity_id
_entity_poly.type
_entity_poly.pdbx_seq_one_letter_code
_entity_poly.pdbx_strand_id
1 'polypeptide(L)'
;MTRRDPTTYDTELILTRAVTITGTRSTGHRGPEEYAALFAGYLRPFADSAHFHIGGAKGIDSLTLLWIADNTAADITVVVPGTVDQQPAEARQAIARVRDRIREIVELRAPELGSPAYHARNRWMVDRSSMTIGFPKGEDPASGTWQTLNYTADQGKPRLIVPV
;
A
#
# COMPACT_ATOMS: atom_id res chain seq x y z
N MET A 1 -20.27 -29.63 19.20
CA MET A 1 -19.27 -28.74 18.59
C MET A 1 -19.57 -27.33 19.09
N THR A 2 -18.88 -26.89 20.13
CA THR A 2 -19.18 -25.64 20.84
C THR A 2 -18.69 -24.47 20.00
N ARG A 3 -19.60 -23.60 19.52
CA ARG A 3 -19.22 -22.31 18.93
C ARG A 3 -18.53 -21.50 20.03
N ARG A 4 -17.27 -21.13 19.82
CA ARG A 4 -16.63 -20.06 20.59
C ARG A 4 -17.17 -18.74 20.07
N ASP A 5 -17.67 -17.91 20.98
CA ASP A 5 -17.94 -16.51 20.66
C ASP A 5 -16.61 -15.79 20.41
N PRO A 6 -16.52 -14.96 19.36
CA PRO A 6 -15.31 -14.21 19.06
C PRO A 6 -14.99 -13.25 20.20
N THR A 7 -13.72 -13.16 20.57
CA THR A 7 -13.24 -12.21 21.58
C THR A 7 -13.25 -10.78 21.04
N THR A 8 -13.11 -9.77 21.92
CA THR A 8 -12.96 -8.37 21.51
C THR A 8 -11.79 -8.18 20.54
N TYR A 9 -10.70 -8.93 20.71
CA TYR A 9 -9.55 -8.96 19.78
C TYR A 9 -9.90 -9.59 18.43
N ASP A 10 -10.68 -10.67 18.42
CA ASP A 10 -11.17 -11.27 17.17
C ASP A 10 -12.09 -10.30 16.43
N THR A 11 -12.89 -9.52 17.17
CA THR A 11 -13.78 -8.51 16.60
C THR A 11 -13.00 -7.30 16.06
N GLU A 12 -11.96 -6.82 16.76
CA GLU A 12 -11.08 -5.76 16.25
C GLU A 12 -10.33 -6.19 14.98
N LEU A 13 -9.82 -7.44 14.92
CA LEU A 13 -9.23 -8.01 13.71
C LEU A 13 -10.23 -8.19 12.56
N ILE A 14 -11.52 -8.41 12.87
CA ILE A 14 -12.62 -8.47 11.88
C ILE A 14 -13.05 -7.06 11.43
N LEU A 15 -12.84 -6.03 12.27
CA LEU A 15 -13.22 -4.64 11.98
C LEU A 15 -12.10 -3.86 11.26
N THR A 16 -10.82 -4.20 11.47
CA THR A 16 -9.71 -3.54 10.78
C THR A 16 -9.53 -4.07 9.36
N ARG A 17 -9.89 -3.26 8.36
CA ARG A 17 -9.70 -3.59 6.95
C ARG A 17 -8.26 -3.36 6.54
N ALA A 18 -7.49 -4.45 6.37
CA ALA A 18 -6.19 -4.35 5.73
C ALA A 18 -6.35 -3.95 4.25
N VAL A 19 -5.65 -2.90 3.80
CA VAL A 19 -5.74 -2.34 2.44
C VAL A 19 -4.35 -2.24 1.82
N THR A 20 -4.16 -2.85 0.65
CA THR A 20 -2.94 -2.63 -0.15
C THR A 20 -3.07 -1.33 -0.95
N ILE A 21 -2.02 -0.51 -0.94
CA ILE A 21 -1.87 0.61 -1.85
C ILE A 21 -0.77 0.29 -2.88
N THR A 22 -1.05 0.63 -4.14
CA THR A 22 -0.07 0.52 -5.21
C THR A 22 -0.30 1.61 -6.24
N GLY A 23 0.74 2.04 -6.95
CA GLY A 23 0.57 2.98 -8.05
C GLY A 23 1.83 3.23 -8.85
N THR A 24 1.69 4.15 -9.80
CA THR A 24 2.79 4.54 -10.69
C THR A 24 3.98 5.13 -9.93
N ARG A 25 5.19 4.86 -10.46
CA ARG A 25 6.44 5.52 -10.03
C ARG A 25 6.64 6.90 -10.68
N SER A 26 5.79 7.27 -11.63
CA SER A 26 5.89 8.50 -12.42
C SER A 26 4.71 9.40 -12.13
N THR A 27 4.92 10.38 -11.26
CA THR A 27 3.85 11.25 -10.73
C THR A 27 3.93 12.70 -11.18
N GLY A 28 5.01 13.12 -11.87
CA GLY A 28 5.27 14.52 -12.23
C GLY A 28 4.29 15.17 -13.21
N HIS A 29 3.25 14.44 -13.66
CA HIS A 29 2.21 14.96 -14.53
C HIS A 29 1.02 15.60 -13.78
N ARG A 30 1.03 15.60 -12.44
CA ARG A 30 0.08 16.33 -11.59
C ARG A 30 0.80 17.03 -10.45
N GLY A 31 0.21 18.11 -9.94
CA GLY A 31 0.73 18.85 -8.79
C GLY A 31 0.53 18.12 -7.45
N PRO A 32 1.29 18.48 -6.39
CA PRO A 32 1.12 17.90 -5.06
C PRO A 32 -0.29 18.06 -4.47
N GLU A 33 -0.92 19.23 -4.67
CA GLU A 33 -2.28 19.50 -4.17
C GLU A 33 -3.34 18.62 -4.85
N GLU A 34 -3.17 18.32 -6.14
CA GLU A 34 -4.06 17.43 -6.88
C GLU A 34 -4.00 16.00 -6.31
N TYR A 35 -2.79 15.50 -6.01
CA TYR A 35 -2.64 14.21 -5.33
C TYR A 35 -3.25 14.23 -3.93
N ALA A 36 -3.04 15.30 -3.16
CA ALA A 36 -3.60 15.42 -1.81
C ALA A 36 -5.15 15.39 -1.83
N ALA A 37 -5.77 16.10 -2.77
CA ALA A 37 -7.23 16.07 -2.96
C ALA A 37 -7.72 14.69 -3.38
N LEU A 38 -6.99 14.04 -4.29
CA LEU A 38 -7.30 12.69 -4.76
C LEU A 38 -7.19 11.65 -3.61
N PHE A 39 -6.15 11.72 -2.77
CA PHE A 39 -6.03 10.86 -1.60
C PHE A 39 -7.10 11.17 -0.55
N ALA A 40 -7.47 12.43 -0.35
CA ALA A 40 -8.58 12.78 0.53
C ALA A 40 -9.91 12.17 0.06
N GLY A 41 -10.16 12.11 -1.25
CA GLY A 41 -11.36 11.49 -1.79
C GLY A 41 -11.40 9.96 -1.64
N TYR A 42 -10.26 9.30 -1.84
CA TYR A 42 -10.22 7.83 -1.99
C TYR A 42 -9.60 7.05 -0.82
N LEU A 43 -8.76 7.68 0.01
CA LEU A 43 -8.13 7.05 1.16
C LEU A 43 -8.81 7.43 2.48
N ARG A 44 -9.27 8.68 2.62
CA ARG A 44 -9.93 9.16 3.85
C ARG A 44 -11.13 8.30 4.30
N PRO A 45 -11.97 7.74 3.40
CA PRO A 45 -13.06 6.86 3.82
C PRO A 45 -12.62 5.61 4.62
N PHE A 46 -11.32 5.28 4.58
CA PHE A 46 -10.73 4.14 5.28
C PHE A 46 -9.92 4.54 6.53
N ALA A 47 -9.77 5.85 6.79
CA ALA A 47 -8.81 6.41 7.77
C ALA A 47 -8.97 5.88 9.21
N ASP A 48 -10.20 5.55 9.62
CA ASP A 48 -10.49 5.19 11.02
C ASP A 48 -10.51 3.67 11.26
N SER A 49 -10.45 2.86 10.21
CA SER A 49 -10.64 1.41 10.31
C SER A 49 -9.70 0.58 9.44
N ALA A 50 -8.69 1.20 8.83
CA ALA A 50 -7.78 0.49 7.96
C ALA A 50 -6.36 0.34 8.52
N HIS A 51 -5.72 -0.75 8.09
CA HIS A 51 -4.28 -0.94 8.16
C HIS A 51 -3.75 -0.95 6.73
N PHE A 52 -2.95 0.05 6.36
CA PHE A 52 -2.42 0.19 5.02
C PHE A 52 -1.09 -0.56 4.84
N HIS A 53 -1.03 -1.40 3.81
CA HIS A 53 0.20 -1.99 3.29
C HIS A 53 0.69 -1.19 2.07
N ILE A 54 1.90 -0.63 2.16
CA ILE A 54 2.47 0.26 1.13
C ILE A 54 3.82 -0.29 0.68
N GLY A 55 4.10 -0.27 -0.63
CA GLY A 55 5.31 -0.85 -1.18
C GLY A 55 6.61 -0.03 -0.97
N GLY A 56 6.58 1.17 -0.40
CA GLY A 56 7.81 1.94 -0.22
C GLY A 56 8.63 2.15 -1.50
N ALA A 57 7.99 2.18 -2.67
CA ALA A 57 8.61 2.66 -3.90
C ALA A 57 8.50 4.20 -4.00
N LYS A 58 9.21 4.81 -4.95
CA LYS A 58 8.98 6.22 -5.29
C LYS A 58 7.61 6.41 -5.99
N GLY A 59 7.12 7.64 -6.02
CA GLY A 59 5.85 7.98 -6.66
C GLY A 59 4.66 7.77 -5.71
N ILE A 60 3.61 7.08 -6.17
CA ILE A 60 2.36 6.92 -5.39
C ILE A 60 2.61 6.32 -4.01
N ASP A 61 3.45 5.30 -3.89
CA ASP A 61 3.77 4.68 -2.60
C ASP A 61 4.32 5.72 -1.60
N SER A 62 5.31 6.54 -2.00
CA SER A 62 5.83 7.64 -1.18
C SER A 62 4.78 8.71 -0.87
N LEU A 63 4.01 9.14 -1.87
CA LEU A 63 3.04 10.23 -1.69
C LEU A 63 1.88 9.83 -0.78
N THR A 64 1.37 8.61 -0.93
CA THR A 64 0.31 8.06 -0.07
C THR A 64 0.80 7.79 1.34
N LEU A 65 2.03 7.28 1.51
CA LEU A 65 2.64 7.11 2.82
C LEU A 65 2.67 8.43 3.61
N LEU A 66 3.18 9.50 2.99
CA LEU A 66 3.22 10.82 3.62
C LEU A 66 1.81 11.33 3.93
N TRP A 67 0.89 11.23 2.97
CA TRP A 67 -0.47 11.70 3.16
C TRP A 67 -1.19 10.96 4.30
N ILE A 68 -1.12 9.63 4.36
CA ILE A 68 -1.77 8.83 5.41
C ILE A 68 -1.18 9.18 6.78
N ALA A 69 0.14 9.28 6.88
CA ALA A 69 0.83 9.61 8.12
C ALA A 69 0.45 11.00 8.65
N ASP A 70 0.29 11.98 7.77
CA ASP A 70 -0.02 13.38 8.13
C ASP A 70 -1.53 13.60 8.39
N ASN A 71 -2.42 12.79 7.81
CA ASN A 71 -3.85 13.07 7.77
C ASN A 71 -4.73 12.06 8.51
N THR A 72 -4.17 10.94 8.97
CA THR A 72 -4.96 9.84 9.55
C THR A 72 -4.27 9.18 10.75
N ALA A 73 -5.09 8.51 11.57
CA ALA A 73 -4.60 7.65 12.65
C ALA A 73 -4.37 6.20 12.21
N ALA A 74 -4.63 5.86 10.95
CA ALA A 74 -4.54 4.49 10.42
C ALA A 74 -3.16 3.87 10.65
N ASP A 75 -3.16 2.55 10.83
CA ASP A 75 -1.91 1.78 10.91
C ASP A 75 -1.24 1.68 9.54
N ILE A 76 0.08 1.73 9.54
CA ILE A 76 0.89 1.70 8.32
C ILE A 76 1.97 0.61 8.44
N THR A 77 1.98 -0.31 7.49
CA THR A 77 3.10 -1.22 7.24
C THR A 77 3.72 -0.92 5.89
N VAL A 78 5.03 -0.63 5.88
CA VAL A 78 5.81 -0.47 4.65
C VAL A 78 6.51 -1.77 4.32
N VAL A 79 6.34 -2.27 3.10
CA VAL A 79 6.89 -3.54 2.64
C VAL A 79 7.83 -3.32 1.47
N VAL A 80 9.11 -3.60 1.64
CA VAL A 80 10.13 -3.41 0.61
C VAL A 80 10.64 -4.78 0.10
N PRO A 81 10.92 -4.91 -1.21
CA PRO A 81 11.34 -6.19 -1.80
C PRO A 81 12.71 -6.66 -1.28
N GLY A 82 13.61 -5.73 -0.96
CA GLY A 82 14.91 -5.99 -0.37
C GLY A 82 14.98 -5.37 1.02
N THR A 83 15.93 -4.47 1.23
CA THR A 83 16.00 -3.57 2.39
C THR A 83 15.52 -2.16 2.04
N VAL A 84 15.28 -1.34 3.06
CA VAL A 84 14.98 0.09 2.89
C VAL A 84 16.13 0.80 2.18
N ASP A 85 17.38 0.47 2.52
CA ASP A 85 18.57 1.09 1.95
C ASP A 85 18.72 0.87 0.44
N GLN A 86 18.15 -0.22 -0.08
CA GLN A 86 18.12 -0.52 -1.51
C GLN A 86 17.00 0.23 -2.26
N GLN A 87 16.09 0.94 -1.57
CA GLN A 87 15.02 1.70 -2.22
C GLN A 87 15.53 3.03 -2.82
N PRO A 88 14.83 3.57 -3.84
CA PRO A 88 15.13 4.89 -4.39
C PRO A 88 15.19 5.97 -3.30
N ALA A 89 16.03 6.99 -3.48
CA ALA A 89 16.28 8.03 -2.48
C ALA A 89 14.99 8.72 -1.99
N GLU A 90 14.08 9.06 -2.90
CA GLU A 90 12.77 9.67 -2.57
C GLU A 90 11.95 8.78 -1.63
N ALA A 91 11.95 7.46 -1.87
CA ALA A 91 11.23 6.52 -1.04
C ALA A 91 11.86 6.39 0.36
N ARG A 92 13.19 6.32 0.43
CA ARG A 92 13.92 6.31 1.70
C ARG A 92 13.65 7.57 2.52
N GLN A 93 13.65 8.73 1.86
CA GLN A 93 13.34 10.02 2.50
C GLN A 93 11.90 10.05 3.04
N ALA A 94 10.92 9.58 2.26
CA ALA A 94 9.54 9.50 2.71
C ALA A 94 9.40 8.59 3.95
N ILE A 95 9.98 7.38 3.90
CA ILE A 95 9.98 6.43 5.02
C ILE A 95 10.64 7.03 6.26
N ALA A 96 11.80 7.67 6.11
CA ALA A 96 12.51 8.28 7.22
C ALA A 96 11.71 9.44 7.85
N ARG A 97 11.07 10.28 7.03
CA ARG A 97 10.29 11.43 7.50
C ARG A 97 9.13 11.04 8.41
N VAL A 98 8.45 9.94 8.11
CA VAL A 98 7.26 9.51 8.88
C VAL A 98 7.51 8.24 9.68
N ARG A 99 8.78 7.97 10.04
CA ARG A 99 9.16 6.71 10.69
C ARG A 99 8.33 6.42 11.96
N ASP A 100 8.08 7.43 12.78
CA ASP A 100 7.32 7.29 14.03
C ASP A 100 5.83 6.96 13.80
N ARG A 101 5.32 7.16 12.57
CA ARG A 101 3.97 6.77 12.16
C ARG A 101 3.89 5.36 11.57
N ILE A 102 5.02 4.77 11.21
CA ILE A 102 5.06 3.43 10.61
C ILE A 102 5.06 2.39 11.73
N ARG A 103 3.99 1.59 11.79
CA ARG A 103 3.85 0.48 12.74
C ARG A 103 4.89 -0.60 12.49
N GLU A 104 5.14 -0.93 11.23
CA GLU A 104 6.08 -1.99 10.85
C GLU A 104 6.75 -1.69 9.50
N ILE A 105 8.04 -2.05 9.40
CA ILE A 105 8.75 -2.12 8.12
C ILE A 105 9.11 -3.58 7.87
N VAL A 106 8.58 -4.14 6.80
CA VAL A 106 8.85 -5.52 6.37
C VAL A 106 9.84 -5.49 5.21
N GLU A 107 11.04 -5.97 5.48
CA GLU A 107 12.09 -6.17 4.49
C GLU A 107 12.06 -7.62 4.02
N LEU A 108 11.66 -7.88 2.78
CA LEU A 108 11.64 -9.24 2.23
C LEU A 108 13.03 -9.76 1.86
N ARG A 109 14.05 -8.89 1.90
CA ARG A 109 15.47 -9.25 1.77
C ARG A 109 15.77 -10.05 0.50
N ALA A 110 15.11 -9.71 -0.61
CA ALA A 110 15.48 -10.26 -1.91
C ALA A 110 16.98 -9.97 -2.18
N PRO A 111 17.76 -10.97 -2.62
CA PRO A 111 19.19 -10.79 -2.86
C PRO A 111 19.45 -9.81 -4.01
N GLU A 112 18.54 -9.75 -4.99
CA GLU A 112 18.59 -8.85 -6.13
C GLU A 112 17.23 -8.17 -6.36
N LEU A 113 17.26 -6.88 -6.69
CA LEU A 113 16.07 -6.11 -7.01
C LEU A 113 15.75 -6.21 -8.51
N GLY A 114 14.94 -7.21 -8.86
CA GLY A 114 14.35 -7.37 -10.19
C GLY A 114 12.83 -7.52 -10.14
N SER A 115 12.20 -7.68 -11.31
CA SER A 115 10.75 -7.89 -11.42
C SER A 115 10.21 -8.98 -10.48
N PRO A 116 10.84 -10.16 -10.31
CA PRO A 116 10.38 -11.17 -9.37
C PRO A 116 10.30 -10.69 -7.92
N ALA A 117 11.27 -9.88 -7.47
CA ALA A 117 11.29 -9.35 -6.11
C ALA A 117 10.13 -8.36 -5.88
N TYR A 118 9.86 -7.49 -6.85
CA TYR A 118 8.71 -6.58 -6.79
C TYR A 118 7.37 -7.33 -6.85
N HIS A 119 7.25 -8.39 -7.66
CA HIS A 119 6.05 -9.22 -7.69
C HIS A 119 5.83 -9.96 -6.36
N ALA A 120 6.88 -10.57 -5.80
CA ALA A 120 6.82 -11.24 -4.52
C ALA A 120 6.37 -10.28 -3.40
N ARG A 121 6.90 -9.06 -3.40
CA ARG A 121 6.45 -8.00 -2.49
C ARG A 121 4.99 -7.65 -2.68
N ASN A 122 4.58 -7.38 -3.92
CA ASN A 122 3.19 -7.00 -4.20
C ASN A 122 2.22 -8.11 -3.79
N ARG A 123 2.56 -9.38 -4.03
CA ARG A 123 1.77 -10.53 -3.56
C ARG A 123 1.70 -10.59 -2.05
N TRP A 124 2.84 -10.40 -1.36
CA TRP A 124 2.87 -10.39 0.11
C TRP A 124 1.86 -9.40 0.71
N MET A 125 1.76 -8.19 0.14
CA MET A 125 0.81 -7.16 0.56
C MET A 125 -0.64 -7.57 0.27
N VAL A 126 -0.92 -8.03 -0.94
CA VAL A 126 -2.27 -8.42 -1.37
C VAL A 126 -2.78 -9.62 -0.59
N ASP A 127 -1.93 -10.62 -0.33
CA ASP A 127 -2.30 -11.83 0.42
C ASP A 127 -2.80 -11.47 1.84
N ARG A 128 -2.23 -10.40 2.43
CA ARG A 128 -2.54 -9.88 3.77
C ARG A 128 -3.55 -8.73 3.79
N SER A 129 -4.09 -8.37 2.64
CA SER A 129 -5.08 -7.30 2.53
C SER A 129 -6.44 -7.86 2.14
N SER A 130 -7.49 -7.19 2.60
CA SER A 130 -8.87 -7.46 2.19
C SER A 130 -9.22 -6.86 0.83
N MET A 131 -8.49 -5.81 0.41
CA MET A 131 -8.67 -5.13 -0.86
C MET A 131 -7.41 -4.38 -1.31
N THR A 132 -7.42 -3.90 -2.56
CA THR A 132 -6.36 -3.04 -3.10
C THR A 132 -6.93 -1.74 -3.65
N ILE A 133 -6.28 -0.61 -3.34
CA ILE A 133 -6.51 0.68 -3.99
C ILE A 133 -5.30 0.96 -4.90
N GLY A 134 -5.54 1.00 -6.21
CA GLY A 134 -4.50 1.20 -7.21
C GLY A 134 -4.60 2.56 -7.89
N PHE A 135 -3.45 3.19 -8.09
CA PHE A 135 -3.30 4.46 -8.80
C PHE A 135 -2.45 4.27 -10.07
N PRO A 136 -2.99 3.63 -11.13
CA PRO A 136 -2.25 3.37 -12.36
C PRO A 136 -2.12 4.63 -13.21
N LYS A 137 -0.99 4.74 -13.92
CA LYS A 137 -0.81 5.67 -15.04
C LYS A 137 -0.99 4.88 -16.33
N GLY A 138 -2.03 5.19 -17.09
CA GLY A 138 -2.40 4.46 -18.31
C GLY A 138 -2.90 3.03 -18.03
N GLU A 139 -3.00 2.22 -19.08
CA GLU A 139 -3.68 0.91 -19.06
C GLU A 139 -2.73 -0.28 -19.30
N ASP A 140 -1.41 -0.07 -19.25
CA ASP A 140 -0.44 -1.13 -19.54
C ASP A 140 -0.55 -2.31 -18.53
N PRO A 141 -1.04 -3.48 -18.96
CA PRO A 141 -1.24 -4.63 -18.08
C PRO A 141 0.09 -5.21 -17.57
N ALA A 142 1.21 -4.91 -18.23
CA ALA A 142 2.54 -5.34 -17.80
C ALA A 142 3.11 -4.47 -16.67
N SER A 143 2.50 -3.33 -16.36
CA SER A 143 2.94 -2.48 -15.26
C SER A 143 2.72 -3.16 -13.91
N GLY A 144 3.62 -2.88 -12.95
CA GLY A 144 3.53 -3.46 -11.60
C GLY A 144 2.22 -3.11 -10.88
N THR A 145 1.63 -1.95 -11.16
CA THR A 145 0.33 -1.55 -10.60
C THR A 145 -0.79 -2.42 -11.14
N TRP A 146 -0.90 -2.57 -12.46
CA TRP A 146 -1.93 -3.40 -13.09
C TRP A 146 -1.79 -4.88 -12.72
N GLN A 147 -0.57 -5.40 -12.65
CA GLN A 147 -0.34 -6.78 -12.18
C GLN A 147 -0.80 -6.99 -10.73
N THR A 148 -0.61 -6.01 -9.84
CA THR A 148 -1.08 -6.08 -8.44
C THR A 148 -2.60 -6.03 -8.38
N LEU A 149 -3.22 -5.15 -9.18
CA LEU A 149 -4.67 -5.05 -9.30
C LEU A 149 -5.30 -6.32 -9.88
N ASN A 150 -4.67 -6.95 -10.88
CA ASN A 150 -5.12 -8.21 -11.46
C ASN A 150 -4.96 -9.35 -10.46
N TYR A 151 -3.81 -9.47 -9.81
CA TYR A 151 -3.60 -10.46 -8.76
C TYR A 151 -4.64 -10.31 -7.63
N THR A 152 -5.00 -9.09 -7.24
CA THR A 152 -6.07 -8.86 -6.26
C THR A 152 -7.41 -9.46 -6.72
N ALA A 153 -7.78 -9.21 -7.97
CA ALA A 153 -9.00 -9.77 -8.55
C ALA A 153 -8.94 -11.31 -8.65
N ASP A 154 -7.79 -11.87 -9.02
CA ASP A 154 -7.58 -13.32 -9.09
C ASP A 154 -7.73 -14.00 -7.72
N GLN A 155 -7.46 -13.28 -6.62
CA GLN A 155 -7.73 -13.73 -5.25
C GLN A 155 -9.19 -13.58 -4.81
N GLY A 156 -10.09 -13.15 -5.71
CA GLY A 156 -11.49 -12.87 -5.38
C GLY A 156 -11.70 -11.63 -4.50
N LYS A 157 -10.70 -10.75 -4.41
CA LYS A 157 -10.72 -9.56 -3.55
C LYS A 157 -11.11 -8.31 -4.35
N PRO A 158 -11.84 -7.36 -3.75
CA PRO A 158 -12.18 -6.11 -4.43
C PRO A 158 -10.95 -5.25 -4.72
N ARG A 159 -11.02 -4.53 -5.84
CA ARG A 159 -10.01 -3.54 -6.26
C ARG A 159 -10.68 -2.22 -6.61
N LEU A 160 -10.16 -1.13 -6.06
CA LEU A 160 -10.52 0.24 -6.44
C LEU A 160 -9.43 0.78 -7.35
N ILE A 161 -9.80 1.26 -8.54
CA ILE A 161 -8.88 1.79 -9.53
C ILE A 161 -9.12 3.30 -9.64
N VAL A 162 -8.08 4.08 -9.35
CA VAL A 162 -8.12 5.55 -9.39
C VAL A 162 -7.05 6.03 -10.39
N PRO A 163 -7.41 6.25 -11.67
CA PRO A 163 -6.44 6.63 -12.69
C PRO A 163 -5.71 7.94 -12.39
N VAL A 164 -4.38 7.94 -12.53
CA VAL A 164 -3.51 9.10 -12.28
C VAL A 164 -2.75 9.54 -13.52
#